data_AF-A0A7C5MK36-F1
#
_entry.id   AF-A0A7C5MK36-F1
#
_cell.length_a   1.000
_cell.length_b   1.000
_cell.length_c   1.000
_cell.angle_alpha   90.00
_cell.angle_beta   90.00
_cell.angle_gamma   90.00
#
_symmetry.space_group_name_H-M   'P 1'
#
loop_
_entity.id
_entity.type
_entity.pdbx_description
1 polymer ?
#
loop_
_entity_poly.entity_id
_entity_poly.type
_entity_poly.pdbx_seq_one_letter_code
_entity_poly.pdbx_strand_id
1 'polypeptide(L)'
;MVLKLSEKEIEDFIFKVNFKKMNGLVPVVVQDAATDKVLMQAFMNEEALKLTLKTGKMHYWSRTKKRIWLKGEESGHYSILENVILDCDNDAILFKVHQIGACCHTGEESCFHNSFIALEKEELDGRFLEKIYEVILERIEKPKENSYVASLYAKGEDAILQKLGEEAFELVLASKKNEEKEVVFEASDLIFHILVLLASKKISLKKIFEELKRRHKVKTEKS
;
A
#
# COMPACT_ATOMS: atom_id res chain seq x y z
N MET A 1 -11.17 7.22 4.63
CA MET A 1 -12.51 7.84 4.42
C MET A 1 -13.52 6.72 4.63
N VAL A 2 -14.56 6.89 5.45
CA VAL A 2 -15.54 5.81 5.65
C VAL A 2 -16.43 5.71 4.40
N LEU A 3 -16.48 4.53 3.77
CA LEU A 3 -17.40 4.29 2.66
C LEU A 3 -18.85 4.46 3.14
N LYS A 4 -19.62 5.29 2.43
CA LYS A 4 -21.05 5.49 2.69
C LYS A 4 -21.83 5.08 1.45
N LEU A 5 -22.60 4.00 1.58
CA LEU A 5 -23.52 3.54 0.55
C LEU A 5 -24.96 3.88 0.96
N SER A 6 -25.77 4.26 -0.02
CA SER A 6 -27.23 4.36 0.14
C SER A 6 -27.85 2.97 0.31
N GLU A 7 -29.07 2.90 0.87
CA GLU A 7 -29.76 1.62 1.05
C GLU A 7 -29.92 0.86 -0.27
N LYS A 8 -30.20 1.58 -1.37
CA LYS A 8 -30.30 0.99 -2.70
C LYS A 8 -28.98 0.37 -3.17
N GLU A 9 -27.85 1.07 -3.00
CA GLU A 9 -26.54 0.53 -3.39
C GLU A 9 -26.17 -0.72 -2.57
N ILE A 10 -26.57 -0.76 -1.29
CA ILE A 10 -26.38 -1.93 -0.43
C ILE A 10 -27.20 -3.11 -0.97
N GLU A 11 -28.47 -2.90 -1.27
CA GLU A 11 -29.36 -3.95 -1.82
C GLU A 11 -28.86 -4.44 -3.18
N ASP A 12 -28.50 -3.53 -4.08
CA ASP A 12 -27.97 -3.86 -5.41
C ASP A 12 -26.67 -4.67 -5.32
N PHE A 13 -25.80 -4.37 -4.35
CA PHE A 13 -24.58 -5.14 -4.12
C PHE A 13 -24.89 -6.53 -3.57
N ILE A 14 -25.72 -6.63 -2.51
CA ILE A 14 -26.09 -7.90 -1.88
C ILE A 14 -26.76 -8.84 -2.90
N PHE A 15 -27.64 -8.31 -3.75
CA PHE A 15 -28.33 -9.08 -4.79
C PHE A 15 -27.38 -9.78 -5.77
N LYS A 16 -26.20 -9.20 -6.03
CA LYS A 16 -25.19 -9.80 -6.92
C LYS A 16 -24.46 -10.97 -6.27
N VAL A 17 -24.35 -10.99 -4.95
CA VAL A 17 -23.58 -12.00 -4.22
C VAL A 17 -24.27 -13.35 -4.26
N ASN A 18 -23.55 -14.38 -4.70
CA ASN A 18 -24.07 -15.73 -4.88
C ASN A 18 -24.04 -16.54 -3.57
N PHE A 19 -24.79 -16.08 -2.57
CA PHE A 19 -24.93 -16.79 -1.28
C PHE A 19 -25.42 -18.22 -1.46
N LYS A 20 -26.28 -18.50 -2.45
CA LYS A 20 -26.80 -19.84 -2.70
C LYS A 20 -25.69 -20.83 -3.08
N LYS A 21 -24.76 -20.44 -3.96
CA LYS A 21 -23.59 -21.28 -4.35
C LYS A 21 -22.72 -21.60 -3.14
N MET A 22 -22.60 -20.67 -2.19
CA MET A 22 -21.79 -20.82 -0.98
C MET A 22 -22.58 -21.28 0.26
N ASN A 23 -23.77 -21.88 0.08
CA ASN A 23 -24.61 -22.40 1.16
C ASN A 23 -24.94 -21.36 2.26
N GLY A 24 -25.16 -20.10 1.85
CA GLY A 24 -25.52 -18.99 2.73
C GLY A 24 -24.34 -18.29 3.41
N LEU A 25 -23.09 -18.75 3.20
CA LEU A 25 -21.90 -18.17 3.82
C LEU A 25 -20.80 -17.94 2.79
N VAL A 26 -20.58 -16.69 2.40
CA VAL A 26 -19.52 -16.35 1.44
C VAL A 26 -18.18 -16.12 2.14
N PRO A 27 -17.06 -16.61 1.58
CA PRO A 27 -15.73 -16.24 2.01
C PRO A 27 -15.49 -14.75 1.75
N VAL A 28 -14.85 -14.10 2.71
CA VAL A 28 -14.43 -12.71 2.60
C VAL A 28 -12.95 -12.60 2.93
N VAL A 29 -12.22 -11.88 2.10
CA VAL A 29 -10.80 -11.54 2.29
C VAL A 29 -10.72 -10.08 2.66
N VAL A 30 -9.91 -9.77 3.66
CA VAL A 30 -9.75 -8.42 4.20
C VAL A 30 -8.33 -8.00 3.95
N GLN A 31 -8.15 -6.85 3.31
CA GLN A 31 -6.86 -6.32 2.93
C GLN A 31 -6.74 -4.88 3.41
N ASP A 32 -5.57 -4.52 3.90
CA ASP A 32 -5.29 -3.14 4.28
C ASP A 32 -5.27 -2.27 3.01
N ALA A 33 -6.02 -1.16 3.05
CA ALA A 33 -6.22 -0.29 1.90
C ALA A 33 -4.95 0.50 1.51
N ALA A 34 -4.03 0.72 2.46
CA ALA A 34 -2.82 1.50 2.23
C ALA A 34 -1.64 0.62 1.77
N THR A 35 -1.55 -0.60 2.29
CA THR A 35 -0.37 -1.47 2.09
C THR A 35 -0.62 -2.67 1.17
N ASP A 36 -1.87 -2.92 0.80
CA ASP A 36 -2.30 -4.14 0.10
C ASP A 36 -1.95 -5.44 0.85
N LYS A 37 -1.64 -5.37 2.14
CA LYS A 37 -1.39 -6.56 2.96
C LYS A 37 -2.70 -7.29 3.25
N VAL A 38 -2.77 -8.58 2.97
CA VAL A 38 -3.92 -9.41 3.38
C VAL A 38 -3.89 -9.53 4.90
N LEU A 39 -4.96 -9.09 5.56
CA LEU A 39 -5.08 -9.03 7.02
C LEU A 39 -5.72 -10.29 7.59
N MET A 40 -6.84 -10.73 7.02
CA MET A 40 -7.55 -11.94 7.48
C MET A 40 -8.50 -12.49 6.40
N GLN A 41 -8.94 -13.72 6.61
CA GLN A 41 -10.06 -14.33 5.90
C GLN A 41 -11.17 -14.67 6.91
N ALA A 42 -12.42 -14.45 6.53
CA ALA A 42 -13.59 -14.78 7.34
C ALA A 42 -14.76 -15.22 6.45
N PHE A 43 -15.92 -15.41 7.08
CA PHE A 43 -17.17 -15.70 6.37
C PHE A 43 -18.23 -14.67 6.76
N MET A 44 -19.11 -14.34 5.82
CA MET A 44 -20.28 -13.52 6.06
C MET A 44 -21.53 -14.25 5.56
N ASN A 45 -22.61 -14.20 6.34
CA ASN A 45 -23.95 -14.38 5.80
C ASN A 45 -24.47 -13.04 5.27
N GLU A 46 -25.64 -13.06 4.64
CA GLU A 46 -26.26 -11.86 4.06
C GLU A 46 -26.43 -10.72 5.07
N GLU A 47 -26.87 -11.02 6.30
CA GLU A 47 -27.07 -10.01 7.34
C GLU A 47 -25.76 -9.39 7.84
N ALA A 48 -24.70 -10.18 8.01
CA ALA A 48 -23.38 -9.65 8.37
C ALA A 48 -22.85 -8.70 7.28
N LEU A 49 -23.00 -9.07 6.01
CA LEU A 49 -22.62 -8.21 4.88
C LEU A 49 -23.42 -6.90 4.91
N LYS A 50 -24.74 -6.98 5.09
CA LYS A 50 -25.62 -5.80 5.18
C LYS A 50 -25.20 -4.86 6.30
N LEU A 51 -24.90 -5.40 7.49
CA LEU A 51 -24.41 -4.60 8.63
C LEU A 51 -23.06 -3.95 8.32
N THR A 52 -22.15 -4.65 7.64
CA THR A 52 -20.87 -4.06 7.23
C THR A 52 -21.04 -2.88 6.29
N LEU A 53 -21.85 -3.03 5.25
CA LEU A 53 -22.09 -1.97 4.27
C LEU A 53 -22.83 -0.78 4.89
N LYS A 54 -23.72 -1.03 5.85
CA LYS A 54 -24.49 0.03 6.55
C LYS A 54 -23.66 0.80 7.58
N THR A 55 -22.84 0.10 8.37
CA THR A 55 -22.11 0.69 9.50
C THR A 55 -20.72 1.21 9.12
N GLY A 56 -20.18 0.76 7.99
CA GLY A 56 -18.80 1.00 7.59
C GLY A 56 -17.78 0.28 8.48
N LYS A 57 -18.21 -0.69 9.30
CA LYS A 57 -17.35 -1.51 10.16
C LYS A 57 -17.48 -2.99 9.81
N MET A 58 -16.39 -3.73 9.87
CA MET A 58 -16.41 -5.14 9.50
C MET A 58 -17.17 -6.01 10.52
N HIS A 59 -18.20 -6.70 10.05
CA HIS A 59 -19.05 -7.65 10.77
C HIS A 59 -18.92 -9.01 10.10
N TYR A 60 -18.73 -10.07 10.86
CA TYR A 60 -18.55 -11.41 10.31
C TYR A 60 -19.52 -12.40 10.93
N TRP A 61 -19.74 -13.52 10.24
CA TRP A 61 -20.48 -14.65 10.78
C TRP A 61 -19.53 -15.66 11.42
N SER A 62 -19.70 -15.90 12.73
CA SER A 62 -18.99 -16.97 13.41
C SER A 62 -19.65 -18.32 13.09
N ARG A 63 -18.94 -19.16 12.32
CA ARG A 63 -19.42 -20.52 11.98
C ARG A 63 -19.56 -21.43 13.22
N THR A 64 -18.73 -21.22 14.23
CA THR A 64 -18.74 -21.98 15.48
C THR A 64 -19.80 -21.48 16.45
N LYS A 65 -19.86 -20.16 16.70
CA LYS A 65 -20.82 -19.55 17.64
C LYS A 65 -22.20 -19.28 17.01
N LYS A 66 -22.35 -19.48 15.70
CA LYS A 66 -23.58 -19.25 14.91
C LYS A 66 -24.22 -17.87 15.16
N ARG A 67 -23.38 -16.83 15.21
CA ARG A 67 -23.80 -15.45 15.43
C ARG A 67 -22.93 -14.46 14.66
N ILE A 68 -23.48 -13.28 14.43
CA ILE A 68 -22.73 -12.13 13.93
C ILE A 68 -21.83 -11.59 15.07
N TRP A 69 -20.66 -11.09 14.70
CA TRP A 69 -19.78 -10.37 15.60
C TRP A 69 -19.11 -9.20 14.88
N LEU A 70 -18.84 -8.12 15.61
CA LEU A 70 -18.17 -6.93 15.11
C LEU A 70 -16.65 -7.02 15.38
N LYS A 71 -15.84 -6.83 14.34
CA LYS A 71 -14.37 -6.83 14.49
C LYS A 71 -13.94 -5.66 15.35
N GLY A 72 -13.28 -5.97 16.47
CA GLY A 72 -12.78 -4.98 17.42
C GLY A 72 -13.76 -4.62 18.53
N GLU A 73 -14.93 -5.26 18.62
CA GLU A 73 -15.91 -5.00 19.68
C GLU A 73 -15.34 -5.21 21.09
N GLU A 74 -14.54 -6.27 21.28
CA GLU A 74 -13.89 -6.58 22.56
C GLU A 74 -12.51 -5.91 22.70
N SER A 75 -11.73 -5.85 21.61
CA SER A 75 -10.33 -5.40 21.67
C SER A 75 -10.11 -3.91 21.33
N GLY A 76 -11.13 -3.21 20.81
CA GLY A 76 -10.98 -1.87 20.24
C GLY A 76 -10.29 -1.83 18.87
N HIS A 77 -9.85 -2.96 18.33
CA HIS A 77 -9.13 -3.02 17.04
C HIS A 77 -10.09 -3.19 15.86
N TYR A 78 -10.70 -2.09 15.45
CA TYR A 78 -11.70 -2.04 14.39
C TYR A 78 -11.10 -2.08 12.99
N SER A 79 -11.83 -2.67 12.04
CA SER A 79 -11.54 -2.57 10.61
C SER A 79 -12.61 -1.69 9.97
N ILE A 80 -12.21 -0.55 9.39
CA ILE A 80 -13.12 0.45 8.82
C ILE A 80 -13.17 0.27 7.31
N LEU A 81 -14.37 0.11 6.75
CA LEU A 81 -14.59 -0.16 5.35
C LEU A 81 -14.23 1.05 4.47
N GLU A 82 -13.35 0.82 3.49
CA GLU A 82 -13.00 1.82 2.46
C GLU A 82 -13.43 1.37 1.05
N ASN A 83 -13.39 0.07 0.74
CA ASN A 83 -13.88 -0.47 -0.53
C ASN A 83 -14.40 -1.90 -0.38
N VAL A 84 -15.33 -2.29 -1.25
CA VAL A 84 -15.87 -3.64 -1.36
C VAL A 84 -15.84 -4.09 -2.82
N ILE A 85 -15.26 -5.26 -3.08
CA ILE A 85 -15.02 -5.78 -4.43
C ILE A 85 -15.53 -7.22 -4.45
N LEU A 86 -16.37 -7.52 -5.42
CA LEU A 86 -16.89 -8.86 -5.68
C LEU A 86 -16.01 -9.53 -6.75
N ASP A 87 -15.72 -10.82 -6.61
CA ASP A 87 -14.95 -11.57 -7.60
C ASP A 87 -15.76 -11.90 -8.87
N CYS A 88 -15.14 -12.59 -9.83
CA CYS A 88 -15.68 -12.71 -11.19
C CYS A 88 -16.91 -13.61 -11.32
N ASP A 89 -17.13 -14.55 -10.40
CA ASP A 89 -18.30 -15.42 -10.33
C ASP A 89 -19.19 -15.15 -9.11
N ASN A 90 -18.94 -14.02 -8.44
CA ASN A 90 -19.73 -13.43 -7.38
C ASN A 90 -19.86 -14.27 -6.11
N ASP A 91 -18.88 -15.11 -5.79
CA ASP A 91 -18.94 -16.00 -4.63
C ASP A 91 -17.90 -15.71 -3.55
N ALA A 92 -16.98 -14.78 -3.78
CA ALA A 92 -16.06 -14.25 -2.79
C ALA A 92 -15.97 -12.72 -2.81
N ILE A 93 -15.74 -12.13 -1.64
CA ILE A 93 -15.67 -10.66 -1.47
C ILE A 93 -14.28 -10.26 -0.97
N LEU A 94 -13.65 -9.29 -1.64
CA LEU A 94 -12.47 -8.58 -1.16
C LEU A 94 -12.88 -7.24 -0.55
N PHE A 95 -12.54 -7.03 0.71
CA PHE A 95 -12.69 -5.76 1.40
C PHE A 95 -11.36 -5.05 1.53
N LYS A 96 -11.32 -3.77 1.15
CA LYS A 96 -10.24 -2.85 1.51
C LYS A 96 -10.66 -2.11 2.77
N VAL A 97 -9.83 -2.16 3.80
CA VAL A 97 -10.12 -1.54 5.09
C VAL A 97 -8.98 -0.67 5.57
N HIS A 98 -9.31 0.36 6.34
CA HIS A 98 -8.37 1.01 7.23
C HIS A 98 -8.41 0.28 8.58
N GLN A 99 -7.32 -0.40 8.93
CA GLN A 99 -7.21 -1.15 10.17
C GLN A 99 -6.77 -0.26 11.33
N ILE A 100 -7.53 -0.27 12.43
CA ILE A 100 -7.18 0.38 13.69
C ILE A 100 -6.64 -0.69 14.65
N GLY A 101 -5.42 -0.51 15.15
CA GLY A 101 -4.72 -1.49 15.98
C GLY A 101 -4.41 -2.80 15.25
N ALA A 102 -4.05 -3.86 15.98
CA ALA A 102 -3.74 -5.16 15.39
C ALA A 102 -4.99 -5.88 14.85
N CYS A 103 -4.93 -6.41 13.62
CA CYS A 103 -6.03 -7.23 13.12
C CYS A 103 -6.12 -8.56 13.86
N CYS A 104 -4.98 -9.21 14.12
CA CYS A 104 -4.92 -10.52 14.74
C CYS A 104 -5.11 -10.45 16.26
N HIS A 105 -5.71 -11.50 16.84
CA HIS A 105 -5.86 -11.63 18.30
C HIS A 105 -4.52 -11.88 19.02
N THR A 106 -3.46 -12.23 18.29
CA THR A 106 -2.09 -12.41 18.82
C THR A 106 -1.34 -11.09 19.00
N GLY A 107 -1.90 -9.97 18.53
CA GLY A 107 -1.22 -8.67 18.48
C GLY A 107 -0.53 -8.39 17.14
N GLU A 108 -0.49 -9.38 16.23
CA GLU A 108 0.08 -9.22 14.90
C GLU A 108 -0.84 -8.42 13.95
N GLU A 109 -0.24 -7.73 13.00
CA GLU A 109 -0.99 -6.94 12.00
C GLU A 109 -1.91 -7.78 11.13
N SER A 110 -1.49 -9.01 10.79
CA SER A 110 -2.22 -9.93 9.92
C SER A 110 -2.31 -11.30 10.57
N CYS A 111 -3.40 -12.03 10.33
CA CYS A 111 -3.53 -13.44 10.68
C CYS A 111 -2.56 -14.33 9.88
N PHE A 112 -2.05 -13.87 8.73
CA PHE A 112 -1.13 -14.59 7.86
C PHE A 112 0.34 -14.29 8.21
N HIS A 113 0.69 -14.36 9.50
CA HIS A 113 2.04 -14.03 10.00
C HIS A 113 2.94 -15.24 10.24
N ASN A 114 2.41 -16.46 10.17
CA ASN A 114 3.15 -17.69 10.45
C ASN A 114 3.47 -18.45 9.15
N SER A 115 4.57 -18.07 8.48
CA SER A 115 4.99 -18.73 7.24
C SER A 115 5.62 -20.10 7.54
N PHE A 116 5.22 -21.13 6.78
CA PHE A 116 5.81 -22.48 6.92
C PHE A 116 7.26 -22.53 6.41
N ILE A 117 7.59 -21.71 5.42
CA ILE A 117 8.95 -21.50 4.93
C ILE A 117 9.21 -20.00 5.05
N ALA A 118 10.24 -19.61 5.80
CA ALA A 118 10.69 -18.22 5.80
C ALA A 118 11.15 -17.89 4.37
N LEU A 119 10.38 -17.07 3.66
CA LEU A 119 10.88 -16.46 2.44
C LEU A 119 11.91 -15.43 2.89
N GLU A 120 13.19 -15.68 2.61
CA GLU A 120 14.21 -14.62 2.57
C GLU A 120 13.89 -13.73 1.37
N LYS A 121 12.86 -12.91 1.49
CA LYS A 121 12.57 -11.86 0.52
C LYS A 121 12.35 -10.59 1.29
N GLU A 122 13.43 -9.79 1.41
CA GLU A 122 13.22 -8.37 1.24
C GLU A 122 12.57 -8.20 -0.13
N GLU A 123 11.27 -7.88 -0.16
CA GLU A 123 10.61 -7.44 -1.39
C GLU A 123 11.30 -6.14 -1.82
N LEU A 124 12.36 -6.29 -2.61
CA LEU A 124 13.08 -5.23 -3.31
C LEU A 124 12.22 -4.83 -4.50
N ASP A 125 11.21 -4.01 -4.23
CA ASP A 125 10.37 -3.38 -5.25
C ASP A 125 10.40 -1.85 -5.14
N GLY A 126 9.58 -1.17 -5.95
CA GLY A 126 9.52 0.29 -5.99
C GLY A 126 9.19 0.96 -4.66
N ARG A 127 8.58 0.26 -3.69
CA ARG A 127 8.31 0.80 -2.34
C ARG A 127 9.60 1.06 -1.56
N PHE A 128 10.71 0.44 -1.96
CA PHE A 128 12.01 0.75 -1.37
C PHE A 128 12.43 2.22 -1.61
N LEU A 129 11.97 2.84 -2.70
CA LEU A 129 12.21 4.27 -2.95
C LEU A 129 11.52 5.17 -1.89
N GLU A 130 10.33 4.79 -1.42
CA GLU A 130 9.64 5.52 -0.36
C GLU A 130 10.43 5.43 0.96
N LYS A 131 10.94 4.24 1.30
CA LYS A 131 11.81 4.04 2.47
C LYS A 131 13.07 4.90 2.41
N ILE A 132 13.75 4.94 1.26
CA ILE A 132 14.93 5.80 1.05
C ILE A 132 14.54 7.28 1.23
N TYR A 133 13.42 7.69 0.64
CA TYR A 133 12.95 9.07 0.70
C TYR A 133 12.60 9.51 2.12
N GLU A 134 11.97 8.65 2.92
CA GLU A 134 11.70 8.90 4.34
C GLU A 134 12.99 9.09 5.15
N VAL A 135 14.00 8.26 4.92
CA VAL A 135 15.32 8.42 5.56
C VAL A 135 15.99 9.72 5.15
N ILE A 136 15.90 10.13 3.87
CA ILE A 136 16.42 11.42 3.40
C ILE A 136 15.72 12.58 4.13
N LEU A 137 14.39 12.55 4.23
CA LEU A 137 13.63 13.57 4.97
C LEU A 137 14.04 13.62 6.45
N GLU A 138 14.16 12.45 7.11
CA GLU A 138 14.64 12.36 8.50
C GLU A 138 16.03 12.98 8.64
N ARG A 139 16.95 12.73 7.70
CA ARG A 139 18.32 13.27 7.75
C ARG A 139 18.38 14.78 7.49
N ILE A 140 17.44 15.33 6.75
CA ILE A 140 17.29 16.79 6.56
C ILE A 140 16.71 17.45 7.82
N GLU A 141 15.67 16.85 8.41
CA GLU A 141 14.99 17.40 9.60
C GLU A 141 15.81 17.22 10.89
N LYS A 142 16.44 16.04 11.03
CA LYS A 142 17.26 15.63 12.18
C LYS A 142 18.64 15.20 11.67
N PRO A 143 19.53 16.17 11.39
CA PRO A 143 20.89 15.89 10.95
C PRO A 143 21.61 14.95 11.92
N LYS A 144 22.11 13.83 11.39
CA LYS A 144 23.02 12.95 12.13
C LYS A 144 24.46 13.24 11.75
N GLU A 145 25.34 13.18 12.73
CA GLU A 145 26.78 13.23 12.52
C GLU A 145 27.21 12.14 11.53
N ASN A 146 28.10 12.49 10.58
CA ASN A 146 28.55 11.62 9.49
C ASN A 146 27.49 11.19 8.44
N SER A 147 26.30 11.80 8.42
CA SER A 147 25.35 11.55 7.33
C SER A 147 25.71 12.30 6.06
N TYR A 148 25.86 11.56 4.95
CA TYR A 148 26.05 12.13 3.62
C TYR A 148 24.94 13.13 3.25
N VAL A 149 23.67 12.76 3.42
CA VAL A 149 22.51 13.61 3.12
C VAL A 149 22.55 14.90 3.93
N ALA A 150 22.83 14.81 5.24
CA ALA A 150 22.91 15.99 6.10
C ALA A 150 24.05 16.92 5.66
N SER A 151 25.22 16.37 5.33
CA SER A 151 26.37 17.14 4.81
C SER A 151 26.03 17.82 3.48
N LEU A 152 25.45 17.08 2.54
CA LEU A 152 25.11 17.61 1.22
C LEU A 152 24.03 18.70 1.31
N TYR A 153 22.99 18.48 2.13
CA TYR A 153 21.96 19.48 2.36
C TYR A 153 22.53 20.75 3.03
N ALA A 154 23.43 20.61 4.00
CA ALA A 154 24.10 21.74 4.65
C ALA A 154 24.97 22.57 3.69
N LYS A 155 25.50 21.96 2.61
CA LYS A 155 26.24 22.67 1.55
C LYS A 155 25.34 23.51 0.63
N GLY A 156 24.01 23.33 0.71
CA GLY A 156 23.04 24.12 -0.03
C GLY A 156 22.64 23.55 -1.39
N GLU A 157 21.75 24.27 -2.08
CA GLU A 157 21.11 23.82 -3.32
C GLU A 157 22.11 23.57 -4.46
N ASP A 158 23.10 24.44 -4.63
CA ASP A 158 24.10 24.31 -5.70
C ASP A 158 24.90 23.01 -5.60
N ALA A 159 25.23 22.57 -4.38
CA ALA A 159 25.93 21.31 -4.17
C ALA A 159 25.07 20.09 -4.53
N ILE A 160 23.76 20.14 -4.24
CA ILE A 160 22.80 19.10 -4.63
C ILE A 160 22.67 19.04 -6.15
N LEU A 161 22.51 20.19 -6.80
CA LEU A 161 22.38 20.29 -8.25
C LEU A 161 23.66 19.85 -8.98
N GLN A 162 24.83 20.17 -8.43
CA GLN A 162 26.11 19.71 -8.95
C GLN A 162 26.19 18.18 -8.95
N LYS A 163 25.88 17.54 -7.82
CA LYS A 163 25.85 16.07 -7.74
C LYS A 163 24.85 15.46 -8.73
N LEU A 164 23.63 15.99 -8.80
CA LEU A 164 22.64 15.53 -9.78
C LEU A 164 23.17 15.58 -11.23
N GLY A 165 23.85 16.68 -11.60
CA GLY A 165 24.44 16.84 -12.93
C GLY A 165 25.60 15.89 -13.20
N GLU A 166 26.43 15.63 -12.20
CA GLU A 166 27.55 14.68 -12.25
C GLU A 166 27.04 13.26 -12.54
N GLU A 167 26.12 12.73 -11.72
CA GLU A 167 25.58 11.37 -11.88
C GLU A 167 24.84 11.20 -13.22
N ALA A 168 24.14 12.26 -13.67
CA ALA A 168 23.45 12.23 -14.95
C ALA A 168 24.43 12.06 -16.11
N PHE A 169 25.60 12.70 -16.03
CA PHE A 169 26.64 12.58 -17.05
C PHE A 169 27.36 11.23 -16.94
N GLU A 170 27.65 10.76 -15.73
CA GLU A 170 28.27 9.45 -15.49
C GLU A 170 27.40 8.31 -16.02
N LEU A 171 26.08 8.36 -15.80
CA LEU A 171 25.14 7.40 -16.38
C LEU A 171 25.18 7.39 -17.92
N VAL A 172 25.29 8.56 -18.56
CA VAL A 172 25.44 8.65 -20.02
C VAL A 172 26.74 7.98 -20.47
N LEU A 173 27.84 8.20 -19.77
CA LEU A 173 29.13 7.58 -20.09
C LEU A 173 29.12 6.07 -19.88
N ALA A 174 28.60 5.59 -18.75
CA ALA A 174 28.43 4.17 -18.45
C ALA A 174 27.57 3.47 -19.52
N SER A 175 26.48 4.13 -19.93
CA SER A 175 25.58 3.61 -20.98
C SER A 175 26.29 3.48 -22.34
N LYS A 176 27.23 4.38 -22.65
CA LYS A 176 28.02 4.28 -23.90
C LYS A 176 29.01 3.12 -23.90
N LYS A 177 29.51 2.70 -22.74
CA LYS A 177 30.43 1.56 -22.60
C LYS A 177 29.70 0.21 -22.64
N ASN A 178 28.37 0.18 -22.51
CA ASN A 178 27.55 -1.04 -22.41
C ASN A 178 27.94 -1.96 -21.24
N GLU A 179 28.40 -1.39 -20.13
CA GLU A 179 28.70 -2.14 -18.91
C GLU A 179 27.50 -2.08 -17.96
N GLU A 180 26.70 -3.15 -17.92
CA GLU A 180 25.45 -3.22 -17.15
C GLU A 180 25.65 -2.83 -15.68
N LYS A 181 26.75 -3.28 -15.04
CA LYS A 181 27.04 -2.97 -13.64
C LYS A 181 27.28 -1.47 -13.42
N GLU A 182 28.05 -0.82 -14.29
CA GLU A 182 28.27 0.63 -14.21
C GLU A 182 26.93 1.35 -14.43
N VAL A 183 26.15 0.97 -15.44
CA VAL A 183 24.85 1.59 -15.72
C VAL A 183 23.91 1.51 -14.51
N VAL A 184 23.83 0.34 -13.86
CA VAL A 184 22.99 0.17 -12.67
C VAL A 184 23.48 1.02 -11.50
N PHE A 185 24.80 1.12 -11.31
CA PHE A 185 25.42 1.92 -10.26
C PHE A 185 25.10 3.42 -10.46
N GLU A 186 25.44 3.98 -11.62
CA GLU A 186 25.22 5.39 -11.94
C GLU A 186 23.73 5.76 -11.98
N ALA A 187 22.87 4.84 -12.45
CA ALA A 187 21.42 5.06 -12.41
C ALA A 187 20.90 5.11 -10.98
N SER A 188 21.47 4.30 -10.08
CA SER A 188 21.08 4.28 -8.67
C SER A 188 21.48 5.59 -7.97
N ASP A 189 22.70 6.08 -8.21
CA ASP A 189 23.18 7.35 -7.65
C ASP A 189 22.40 8.54 -8.21
N LEU A 190 22.10 8.55 -9.51
CA LEU A 190 21.21 9.55 -10.10
C LEU A 190 19.82 9.55 -9.45
N ILE A 191 19.19 8.38 -9.28
CA ILE A 191 17.89 8.27 -8.62
C ILE A 191 17.98 8.79 -7.18
N PHE A 192 19.01 8.41 -6.43
CA PHE A 192 19.23 8.89 -5.06
C PHE A 192 19.35 10.42 -5.02
N HIS A 193 20.11 11.03 -5.92
CA HIS A 193 20.27 12.48 -5.98
C HIS A 193 19.01 13.23 -6.43
N ILE A 194 18.18 12.62 -7.28
CA ILE A 194 16.83 13.11 -7.57
C ILE A 194 16.00 13.13 -6.28
N LEU A 195 16.02 12.06 -5.48
CA LEU A 195 15.28 12.01 -4.21
C LEU A 195 15.74 13.09 -3.22
N VAL A 196 17.05 13.33 -3.10
CA VAL A 196 17.60 14.42 -2.27
C VAL A 196 17.12 15.79 -2.74
N LEU A 197 17.13 16.04 -4.06
CA LEU A 197 16.61 17.29 -4.63
C LEU A 197 15.11 17.49 -4.34
N LEU A 198 14.31 16.43 -4.49
CA LEU A 198 12.88 16.50 -4.20
C LEU A 198 12.61 16.80 -2.72
N ALA A 199 13.37 16.16 -1.82
CA ALA A 199 13.27 16.37 -0.39
C ALA A 199 13.66 17.80 0.01
N SER A 200 14.76 18.34 -0.55
CA SER A 200 15.19 19.72 -0.27
C SER A 200 14.16 20.76 -0.72
N LYS A 201 13.40 20.46 -1.78
CA LYS A 201 12.30 21.29 -2.29
C LYS A 201 10.93 20.96 -1.67
N LYS A 202 10.87 20.05 -0.69
CA LYS A 202 9.62 19.59 -0.03
C LYS A 202 8.57 19.05 -1.02
N ILE A 203 9.02 18.41 -2.10
CA ILE A 203 8.17 17.80 -3.12
C ILE A 203 8.02 16.31 -2.81
N SER A 204 6.84 15.88 -2.39
CA SER A 204 6.59 14.47 -2.06
C SER A 204 6.75 13.54 -3.27
N LEU A 205 7.28 12.34 -3.02
CA LEU A 205 7.43 11.30 -4.04
C LEU A 205 6.09 10.89 -4.67
N LYS A 206 5.00 10.96 -3.89
CA LYS A 206 3.62 10.76 -4.38
C LYS A 206 3.30 11.63 -5.60
N LYS A 207 3.71 12.90 -5.63
CA LYS A 207 3.46 13.80 -6.78
C LYS A 207 4.17 13.33 -8.04
N ILE A 208 5.36 12.72 -7.90
CA ILE A 208 6.11 12.16 -9.03
C ILE A 208 5.38 10.92 -9.57
N PHE A 209 4.93 10.02 -8.70
CA PHE A 209 4.16 8.85 -9.11
C PHE A 209 2.81 9.21 -9.74
N GLU A 210 2.12 10.22 -9.23
CA GLU A 210 0.90 10.76 -9.85
C GLU A 210 1.16 11.26 -11.28
N GLU A 211 2.25 12.01 -11.50
CA GLU A 211 2.63 12.50 -12.82
C GLU A 211 3.04 11.36 -13.77
N LEU A 212 3.81 10.37 -13.30
CA LEU A 212 4.15 9.18 -14.09
C LEU A 212 2.91 8.39 -14.49
N LYS A 213 1.98 8.17 -13.55
CA LYS A 213 0.68 7.51 -13.82
C LYS A 213 -0.14 8.27 -14.85
N ARG A 214 -0.19 9.60 -14.75
CA ARG A 214 -0.87 10.46 -15.73
C ARG A 214 -0.26 10.31 -17.13
N ARG A 215 1.06 10.34 -17.24
CA ARG A 215 1.78 10.18 -18.53
C ARG A 215 1.57 8.80 -19.14
N HIS A 216 1.60 7.77 -18.33
CA HIS A 216 1.38 6.40 -18.79
C HIS A 216 0.01 6.27 -19.46
N LYS A 217 -1.07 6.69 -18.77
CA LYS A 217 -2.43 6.68 -19.31
C LYS A 217 -2.54 7.40 -20.67
N VAL A 218 -2.01 8.62 -20.75
CA VAL A 218 -2.07 9.43 -21.98
C VAL A 218 -1.35 8.76 -23.17
N LYS A 219 -0.26 8.02 -22.92
CA LYS A 219 0.48 7.33 -23.98
C LYS A 219 -0.20 6.04 -24.40
N THR A 220 -0.71 5.25 -23.45
CA THR A 220 -1.36 3.96 -23.73
C THR A 220 -2.76 4.10 -24.32
N GLU A 221 -3.47 5.21 -24.07
CA GLU A 221 -4.77 5.50 -24.70
C GLU A 221 -4.64 6.02 -26.13
N LYS A 222 -3.44 6.40 -26.56
CA LYS A 222 -3.13 6.93 -27.91
C LYS A 222 -2.43 5.91 -28.82
N SER A 223 -2.08 4.73 -28.31
CA SER A 223 -1.48 3.60 -29.02
C SER A 223 -2.52 2.52 -29.29
#